data_AF-A3WBY0-F1
#
_entry.id   AF-A3WBY0-F1
#
_cell.length_a   1.000
_cell.length_b   1.000
_cell.length_c   1.000
_cell.angle_alpha   90.00
_cell.angle_beta   90.00
_cell.angle_gamma   90.00
#
_symmetry.space_group_name_H-M   'P 1'
#
loop_
_entity.id
_entity.type
_entity.pdbx_description
1 polymer ?
#
loop_
_entity_poly.entity_id
_entity_poly.type
_entity_poly.pdbx_seq_one_letter_code
_entity_poly.pdbx_strand_id
1 'polypeptide(L)'
;MTALRFFAVLGLCLVLASAIFTDALRAQNREVPYWATLRFDEVNMRVGPSQEYKIDWVYKRKGLPVKVVRVRESWRLVQDHEGTQGWVAASQLNPKLGVLIIGEGLTELREEPAANSVMRWLAEPGVVGELIECRDNFCEIDVDGRVGWVAMDRLWGVGSMEPDAP
;
A
#
# COMPACT_ATOMS: atom_id res chain seq x y z
N MET A 1 43.58 37.94 -11.78
CA MET A 1 42.72 37.65 -10.59
C MET A 1 41.23 37.45 -10.92
N THR A 2 40.76 37.73 -12.15
CA THR A 2 39.37 37.53 -12.59
C THR A 2 39.08 36.12 -13.14
N ALA A 3 40.03 35.49 -13.85
CA ALA A 3 39.85 34.16 -14.44
C ALA A 3 39.75 33.03 -13.38
N LEU A 4 40.47 33.14 -12.26
CA LEU A 4 40.46 32.14 -11.18
C LEU A 4 39.13 32.11 -10.40
N ARG A 5 38.40 33.24 -10.39
CA ARG A 5 37.06 33.34 -9.80
C ARG A 5 36.00 32.70 -10.71
N PHE A 6 36.17 32.77 -12.02
CA PHE A 6 35.26 32.11 -12.98
C PHE A 6 35.35 30.58 -12.92
N PHE A 7 36.55 30.01 -12.80
CA PHE A 7 36.71 28.56 -12.66
C PHE A 7 36.16 28.01 -11.33
N ALA A 8 36.26 28.79 -10.24
CA ALA A 8 35.72 28.39 -8.94
C ALA A 8 34.18 28.37 -8.92
N VAL A 9 33.53 29.32 -9.61
CA VAL A 9 32.06 29.37 -9.71
C VAL A 9 31.53 28.25 -10.63
N LEU A 10 32.23 27.95 -11.73
CA LEU A 10 31.82 26.89 -12.66
C LEU A 10 31.96 25.48 -12.04
N GLY A 11 32.99 25.24 -11.22
CA GLY A 11 33.18 24.00 -10.47
C GLY A 11 32.12 23.78 -9.38
N LEU A 12 31.68 24.85 -8.71
CA LEU A 12 30.67 24.78 -7.66
C LEU A 12 29.26 24.45 -8.21
N CYS A 13 28.92 24.97 -9.40
CA CYS A 13 27.66 24.62 -10.07
C CYS A 13 27.60 23.16 -10.54
N LEU A 14 28.73 22.54 -10.91
CA LEU A 14 28.77 21.13 -11.33
C LEU A 14 28.56 20.16 -10.16
N VAL A 15 29.06 20.50 -8.97
CA VAL A 15 28.90 19.69 -7.74
C VAL A 15 27.49 19.80 -7.17
N LEU A 16 26.84 20.97 -7.28
CA LEU A 16 25.45 21.15 -6.87
C LEU A 16 24.44 20.42 -7.78
N ALA A 17 24.76 20.24 -9.06
CA ALA A 17 23.90 19.50 -10.00
C ALA A 17 23.89 17.98 -9.77
N SER A 18 24.90 17.42 -9.10
CA SER A 18 25.02 15.97 -8.89
C SER A 18 24.19 15.46 -7.70
N ALA A 19 23.79 16.34 -6.78
CA ALA A 19 23.06 15.95 -5.57
C ALA A 19 21.55 15.73 -5.78
N ILE A 20 20.99 16.10 -6.94
CA ILE A 20 19.53 16.09 -7.18
C ILE A 20 19.06 14.74 -7.78
N PHE A 21 19.97 13.90 -8.29
CA PHE A 21 19.61 12.67 -9.00
C PHE A 21 19.44 11.43 -8.10
N THR A 22 19.73 11.51 -6.79
CA THR A 22 19.72 10.32 -5.92
C THR A 22 18.35 9.96 -5.33
N ASP A 23 17.38 10.88 -5.28
CA ASP A 23 16.10 10.59 -4.61
C ASP A 23 15.18 9.67 -5.43
N ALA A 24 15.23 9.76 -6.77
CA ALA A 24 14.42 8.90 -7.63
C ALA A 24 14.79 7.41 -7.53
N LEU A 25 16.06 7.09 -7.20
CA LEU A 25 16.51 5.70 -7.04
C LEU A 25 16.06 5.08 -5.70
N ARG A 26 15.86 5.89 -4.65
CA ARG A 26 15.51 5.37 -3.31
C ARG A 26 14.08 4.83 -3.22
N ALA A 27 13.16 5.28 -4.07
CA ALA A 27 11.77 4.81 -4.08
C ALA A 27 11.63 3.31 -4.47
N GLN A 28 12.70 2.68 -4.99
CA GLN A 28 12.66 1.31 -5.50
C GLN A 28 12.96 0.22 -4.46
N ASN A 29 13.47 0.58 -3.27
CA ASN A 29 13.92 -0.40 -2.28
C ASN A 29 13.13 -0.28 -0.97
N ARG A 30 11.83 -0.56 -1.05
CA ARG A 30 10.97 -0.70 0.15
C ARG A 30 11.20 -2.10 0.72
N GLU A 31 11.56 -2.18 1.98
CA GLU A 31 11.70 -3.47 2.67
C GLU A 31 10.36 -4.21 2.63
N VAL A 32 10.44 -5.52 2.37
CA VAL A 32 9.29 -6.42 2.34
C VAL A 32 9.19 -7.18 3.67
N PRO A 33 7.97 -7.57 4.09
CA PRO A 33 6.70 -7.27 3.45
C PRO A 33 6.21 -5.83 3.65
N TYR A 34 5.38 -5.31 2.75
CA TYR A 34 4.70 -4.03 2.94
C TYR A 34 3.31 -4.02 2.30
N TRP A 35 2.43 -3.14 2.77
CA TRP A 35 1.08 -2.98 2.23
C TRP A 35 1.03 -2.04 1.03
N ALA A 36 0.22 -2.39 0.04
CA ALA A 36 -0.12 -1.57 -1.11
C ALA A 36 -1.59 -1.76 -1.47
N THR A 37 -2.12 -0.88 -2.31
CA THR A 37 -3.51 -0.97 -2.80
C THR A 37 -3.57 -1.04 -4.32
N LEU A 38 -4.58 -1.70 -4.86
CA LEU A 38 -4.80 -1.75 -6.31
C LEU A 38 -5.16 -0.35 -6.84
N ARG A 39 -4.43 0.13 -7.85
CA ARG A 39 -4.59 1.50 -8.38
C ARG A 39 -5.81 1.68 -9.26
N PHE A 40 -6.17 0.66 -10.04
CA PHE A 40 -7.18 0.73 -11.09
C PHE A 40 -8.37 -0.16 -10.77
N ASP A 41 -9.49 0.08 -11.46
CA ASP A 41 -10.69 -0.75 -11.35
C ASP A 41 -10.42 -2.18 -11.81
N GLU A 42 -9.53 -2.37 -12.79
CA GLU A 42 -9.05 -3.68 -13.24
C GLU A 42 -7.53 -3.81 -13.08
N VAL A 43 -7.06 -4.85 -12.37
CA VAL A 43 -5.63 -5.16 -12.21
C VAL A 43 -5.38 -6.64 -12.47
N ASN A 44 -4.35 -6.92 -13.25
CA ASN A 44 -3.99 -8.29 -13.66
C ASN A 44 -2.87 -8.83 -12.77
N MET A 45 -3.16 -9.93 -12.10
CA MET A 45 -2.15 -10.76 -11.46
C MET A 45 -1.67 -11.82 -12.44
N ARG A 46 -0.36 -12.03 -12.49
CA ARG A 46 0.29 -12.99 -13.41
C ARG A 46 1.09 -14.01 -12.63
N VAL A 47 1.30 -15.17 -13.24
CA VAL A 47 2.13 -16.23 -12.63
C VAL A 47 3.62 -15.90 -12.60
N GLY A 48 4.07 -14.85 -13.30
CA GLY A 48 5.48 -14.45 -13.34
C GLY A 48 5.68 -12.94 -13.55
N PRO A 49 6.90 -12.44 -13.29
CA PRO A 49 7.25 -11.02 -13.29
C PRO A 49 7.54 -10.48 -14.70
N SER A 50 6.62 -10.70 -15.64
CA SER A 50 6.68 -10.17 -17.01
C SER A 50 5.27 -10.15 -17.61
N GLN A 51 5.04 -9.28 -18.58
CA GLN A 51 3.77 -9.19 -19.31
C GLN A 51 3.50 -10.43 -20.17
N GLU A 52 4.52 -11.21 -20.49
CA GLU A 52 4.42 -12.44 -21.29
C GLU A 52 3.83 -13.62 -20.51
N TYR A 53 3.93 -13.60 -19.17
CA TYR A 53 3.33 -14.65 -18.34
C TYR A 53 1.81 -14.55 -18.37
N LYS A 54 1.13 -15.71 -18.38
CA LYS A 54 -0.34 -15.76 -18.32
C LYS A 54 -0.89 -15.01 -17.11
N ILE A 55 -2.08 -14.42 -17.30
CA ILE A 55 -2.89 -13.86 -16.23
C ILE A 55 -3.45 -15.03 -15.42
N ASP A 56 -3.25 -14.98 -14.11
CA ASP A 56 -3.79 -15.95 -13.16
C ASP A 56 -5.10 -15.45 -12.55
N TRP A 57 -5.19 -14.13 -12.32
CA TRP A 57 -6.36 -13.49 -11.76
C TRP A 57 -6.56 -12.06 -12.30
N VAL A 58 -7.82 -11.64 -12.40
CA VAL A 58 -8.23 -10.28 -12.77
C VAL A 58 -9.02 -9.68 -11.62
N TYR A 59 -8.40 -8.77 -10.86
CA TYR A 59 -9.10 -8.04 -9.81
C TYR A 59 -9.98 -6.97 -10.42
N LYS A 60 -11.22 -6.85 -9.94
CA LYS A 60 -12.19 -5.81 -10.34
C LYS A 60 -12.56 -4.88 -9.19
N ARG A 61 -11.55 -4.47 -8.41
CA ARG A 61 -11.74 -3.74 -7.16
C ARG A 61 -10.58 -2.79 -6.88
N LYS A 62 -10.76 -1.54 -7.29
CA LYS A 62 -9.83 -0.45 -6.94
C LYS A 62 -9.72 -0.31 -5.42
N GLY A 63 -8.52 0.01 -4.95
CA GLY A 63 -8.26 0.22 -3.53
C GLY A 63 -8.07 -1.05 -2.71
N LEU A 64 -8.33 -2.24 -3.26
CA LEU A 64 -8.15 -3.51 -2.55
C LEU A 64 -6.72 -3.62 -2.00
N PRO A 65 -6.53 -3.79 -0.68
CA PRO A 65 -5.20 -3.94 -0.11
C PRO A 65 -4.59 -5.32 -0.39
N VAL A 66 -3.30 -5.31 -0.71
CA VAL A 66 -2.49 -6.49 -0.96
C VAL A 66 -1.16 -6.38 -0.19
N LYS A 67 -0.68 -7.51 0.33
CA LYS A 67 0.62 -7.61 1.01
C LYS A 67 1.68 -7.88 -0.05
N VAL A 68 2.60 -6.95 -0.27
CA VAL A 68 3.78 -7.19 -1.12
C VAL A 68 4.79 -7.98 -0.32
N VAL A 69 5.13 -9.19 -0.77
CA VAL A 69 6.03 -10.11 -0.07
C VAL A 69 7.37 -10.31 -0.79
N ARG A 70 7.47 -9.91 -2.07
CA ARG A 70 8.72 -9.94 -2.84
C ARG A 70 8.73 -8.85 -3.90
N VAL A 71 9.92 -8.33 -4.19
CA VAL A 71 10.16 -7.34 -5.25
C VAL A 71 11.09 -7.92 -6.30
N ARG A 72 10.79 -7.69 -7.58
CA ARG A 72 11.71 -7.95 -8.69
C ARG A 72 11.51 -6.88 -9.76
N GLU A 73 12.52 -6.01 -9.93
CA GLU A 73 12.47 -4.90 -10.90
C GLU A 73 11.16 -4.09 -10.76
N SER A 74 10.34 -4.04 -11.82
CA SER A 74 9.03 -3.35 -11.85
C SER A 74 7.84 -4.23 -11.44
N TRP A 75 8.09 -5.41 -10.86
CA TRP A 75 7.07 -6.38 -10.45
C TRP A 75 7.08 -6.65 -8.95
N ARG A 76 5.90 -6.87 -8.39
CA ARG A 76 5.69 -7.16 -6.97
C ARG A 76 4.95 -8.48 -6.87
N LEU A 77 5.52 -9.43 -6.12
CA LEU A 77 4.78 -10.61 -5.71
C LEU A 77 3.88 -10.17 -4.57
N VAL A 78 2.58 -10.23 -4.79
CA VAL A 78 1.56 -9.79 -3.85
C VAL A 78 0.78 -10.99 -3.33
N GLN A 79 0.31 -10.89 -2.10
CA GLN A 79 -0.65 -11.79 -1.48
C GLN A 79 -1.94 -11.02 -1.20
N ASP A 80 -3.08 -11.58 -1.60
CA ASP A 80 -4.39 -11.03 -1.25
C ASP A 80 -4.96 -11.61 0.06
N HIS A 81 -6.14 -11.14 0.43
CA HIS A 81 -6.84 -11.55 1.66
C HIS A 81 -7.21 -13.04 1.73
N GLU A 82 -7.23 -13.75 0.59
CA GLU A 82 -7.51 -15.20 0.55
C GLU A 82 -6.22 -16.02 0.58
N GLY A 83 -5.05 -15.36 0.61
CA GLY A 83 -3.75 -16.00 0.58
C GLY A 83 -3.22 -16.28 -0.83
N THR A 84 -3.96 -15.90 -1.87
CA THR A 84 -3.52 -16.08 -3.26
C THR A 84 -2.31 -15.21 -3.54
N GLN A 85 -1.26 -15.81 -4.14
CA GLN A 85 -0.04 -15.10 -4.49
C GLN A 85 0.21 -15.03 -6.00
N GLY A 86 0.66 -13.88 -6.47
CA GLY A 86 1.06 -13.69 -7.85
C GLY A 86 1.69 -12.33 -8.12
N TRP A 87 2.16 -12.14 -9.35
CA TRP A 87 2.91 -10.95 -9.74
C TRP A 87 2.01 -9.87 -10.30
N VAL A 88 2.11 -8.67 -9.74
CA VAL A 88 1.45 -7.46 -10.22
C VAL A 88 2.50 -6.42 -10.60
N ALA A 89 2.27 -5.70 -11.69
CA ALA A 89 3.16 -4.62 -12.11
C ALA A 89 3.09 -3.48 -11.08
N ALA A 90 4.25 -2.93 -10.69
CA ALA A 90 4.31 -1.87 -9.69
C ALA A 90 3.52 -0.61 -10.09
N SER A 91 3.37 -0.36 -11.40
CA SER A 91 2.55 0.72 -11.96
C SER A 91 1.04 0.54 -11.74
N GLN A 92 0.59 -0.65 -11.34
CA GLN A 92 -0.81 -0.96 -11.00
C GLN A 92 -1.08 -0.89 -9.49
N LEU A 93 -0.08 -0.48 -8.70
CA LEU A 93 -0.18 -0.38 -7.25
C LEU A 93 -0.04 1.08 -6.78
N ASN A 94 -0.75 1.40 -5.70
CA ASN A 94 -0.58 2.63 -4.95
C ASN A 94 0.11 2.33 -3.61
N PRO A 95 1.02 3.21 -3.15
CA PRO A 95 1.64 3.08 -1.83
C PRO A 95 0.70 3.46 -0.67
N LYS A 96 -0.48 4.03 -1.00
CA LYS A 96 -1.51 4.40 -0.03
C LYS A 96 -2.05 3.15 0.66
N LEU A 97 -2.16 3.23 1.99
CA LEU A 97 -2.71 2.16 2.81
C LEU A 97 -4.24 2.11 2.65
N GLY A 98 -4.77 0.91 2.60
CA GLY A 98 -6.19 0.65 2.50
C GLY A 98 -6.54 -0.57 3.32
N VAL A 99 -7.83 -0.74 3.58
CA VAL A 99 -8.38 -1.87 4.31
C VAL A 99 -9.46 -2.58 3.52
N LEU A 100 -9.64 -3.86 3.81
CA LEU A 100 -10.77 -4.66 3.40
C LEU A 100 -11.45 -5.19 4.65
N ILE A 101 -12.76 -4.99 4.76
CA ILE A 101 -13.56 -5.58 5.85
C ILE A 101 -13.71 -7.07 5.58
N ILE A 102 -13.32 -7.89 6.55
CA ILE A 102 -13.33 -9.36 6.47
C ILE A 102 -14.15 -9.98 7.61
N GLY A 103 -14.32 -11.30 7.55
CA GLY A 103 -15.08 -12.07 8.52
C GLY A 103 -16.57 -12.14 8.20
N GLU A 104 -17.35 -12.70 9.12
CA GLU A 104 -18.80 -12.89 8.97
C GLU A 104 -19.59 -11.76 9.62
N GLY A 105 -20.78 -11.47 9.09
CA GLY A 105 -21.70 -10.47 9.64
C GLY A 105 -21.30 -9.01 9.40
N LEU A 106 -22.21 -8.09 9.76
CA LEU A 106 -21.96 -6.66 9.67
C LEU A 106 -20.87 -6.23 10.65
N THR A 107 -20.02 -5.32 10.20
CA THR A 107 -18.94 -4.72 11.01
C THR A 107 -19.34 -3.31 11.42
N GLU A 108 -19.23 -3.01 12.71
CA GLU A 108 -19.53 -1.69 13.25
C GLU A 108 -18.34 -0.75 13.09
N LEU A 109 -18.60 0.44 12.54
CA LEU A 109 -17.69 1.59 12.58
C LEU A 109 -18.13 2.47 13.74
N ARG A 110 -17.25 2.58 14.74
CA ARG A 110 -17.50 3.27 16.01
C ARG A 110 -16.93 4.68 16.00
N GLU A 111 -17.43 5.51 16.92
CA GLU A 111 -16.92 6.88 17.11
C GLU A 111 -15.53 6.93 17.77
N GLU A 112 -15.25 6.01 18.68
CA GLU A 112 -13.98 5.91 19.41
C GLU A 112 -13.38 4.49 19.27
N PRO A 113 -12.07 4.30 19.51
CA PRO A 113 -11.37 3.01 19.48
C PRO A 113 -11.72 2.13 20.70
N ALA A 114 -13.02 1.90 20.95
CA ALA A 114 -13.50 1.16 22.10
C ALA A 114 -14.70 0.31 21.76
N ALA A 115 -14.74 -0.93 22.26
CA ALA A 115 -15.81 -1.89 21.94
C ALA A 115 -17.21 -1.44 22.41
N ASN A 116 -17.28 -0.60 23.44
CA ASN A 116 -18.52 -0.03 23.97
C ASN A 116 -18.83 1.39 23.44
N SER A 117 -18.05 1.91 22.49
CA SER A 117 -18.30 3.20 21.87
C SER A 117 -19.55 3.18 21.00
N VAL A 118 -20.18 4.36 20.87
CA VAL A 118 -21.30 4.59 19.97
C VAL A 118 -20.96 4.10 18.56
N MET A 119 -21.86 3.29 18.00
CA MET A 119 -21.82 2.86 16.60
C MET A 119 -22.34 3.99 15.70
N ARG A 120 -21.57 4.35 14.68
CA ARG A 120 -21.90 5.40 13.71
C ARG A 120 -22.34 4.83 12.37
N TRP A 121 -21.69 3.75 11.93
CA TRP A 121 -21.99 3.08 10.67
C TRP A 121 -21.92 1.56 10.78
N LEU A 122 -22.55 0.90 9.82
CA LEU A 122 -22.41 -0.53 9.58
C LEU A 122 -21.84 -0.75 8.19
N ALA A 123 -20.93 -1.71 8.06
CA ALA A 123 -20.35 -2.08 6.79
C ALA A 123 -20.36 -3.60 6.62
N GLU A 124 -20.63 -4.05 5.40
CA GLU A 124 -20.61 -5.47 5.03
C GLU A 124 -19.17 -5.95 4.81
N PRO A 125 -18.90 -7.26 5.00
CA PRO A 125 -17.67 -7.86 4.52
C PRO A 125 -17.49 -7.62 3.01
N GLY A 126 -16.25 -7.33 2.61
CA GLY A 126 -15.92 -6.98 1.22
C GLY A 126 -15.83 -5.49 0.94
N VAL A 127 -16.31 -4.63 1.83
CA VAL A 127 -16.13 -3.17 1.72
C VAL A 127 -14.65 -2.81 1.83
N VAL A 128 -14.21 -1.95 0.93
CA VAL A 128 -12.83 -1.40 0.89
C VAL A 128 -12.86 0.04 1.38
N GLY A 129 -11.86 0.42 2.17
CA GLY A 129 -11.70 1.77 2.69
C GLY A 129 -10.25 2.20 2.74
N GLU A 130 -10.03 3.46 3.07
CA GLU A 130 -8.72 4.03 3.31
C GLU A 130 -8.35 3.88 4.78
N LEU A 131 -7.11 3.48 5.07
CA LEU A 131 -6.61 3.42 6.44
C LEU A 131 -6.13 4.82 6.87
N ILE A 132 -6.64 5.34 7.98
CA ILE A 132 -6.20 6.62 8.54
C ILE A 132 -5.12 6.36 9.60
N GLU A 133 -5.48 5.68 10.68
CA GLU A 133 -4.56 5.33 11.77
C GLU A 133 -5.05 4.11 12.56
N CYS A 134 -4.20 3.54 13.41
CA CYS A 134 -4.58 2.49 14.34
C CYS A 134 -4.07 2.80 15.75
N ARG A 135 -4.92 2.54 16.76
CA ARG A 135 -4.60 2.60 18.20
C ARG A 135 -5.48 1.61 18.96
N ASP A 136 -4.96 1.08 20.06
CA ASP A 136 -5.73 0.24 21.00
C ASP A 136 -6.45 -0.98 20.37
N ASN A 137 -5.85 -1.60 19.35
CA ASN A 137 -6.44 -2.68 18.53
C ASN A 137 -7.69 -2.28 17.70
N PHE A 138 -7.88 -0.99 17.47
CA PHE A 138 -8.82 -0.45 16.50
C PHE A 138 -8.08 0.34 15.44
N CYS A 139 -8.68 0.43 14.25
CA CYS A 139 -8.20 1.27 13.17
C CYS A 139 -9.31 2.19 12.70
N GLU A 140 -8.99 3.47 12.56
CA GLU A 140 -9.87 4.44 11.94
C GLU A 140 -9.75 4.33 10.43
N ILE A 141 -10.89 4.22 9.77
CA ILE A 141 -10.98 4.01 8.33
C ILE A 141 -11.96 5.01 7.72
N ASP A 142 -11.71 5.40 6.48
CA ASP A 142 -12.64 6.19 5.67
C ASP A 142 -13.23 5.31 4.55
N VAL A 143 -14.56 5.22 4.51
CA VAL A 143 -15.32 4.58 3.43
C VAL A 143 -16.22 5.62 2.77
N ASP A 144 -15.75 6.22 1.67
CA ASP A 144 -16.48 7.24 0.90
C ASP A 144 -17.00 8.41 1.76
N GLY A 145 -16.17 8.93 2.66
CA GLY A 145 -16.49 10.01 3.59
C GLY A 145 -17.18 9.55 4.89
N ARG A 146 -17.43 8.25 5.06
CA ARG A 146 -17.92 7.67 6.31
C ARG A 146 -16.74 7.18 7.13
N VAL A 147 -16.35 8.00 8.11
CA VAL A 147 -15.22 7.74 9.00
C VAL A 147 -15.69 7.04 10.27
N GLY A 148 -14.90 6.07 10.73
CA GLY A 148 -15.07 5.48 12.05
C GLY A 148 -14.03 4.40 12.39
N TRP A 149 -14.04 3.97 13.65
CA TRP A 149 -13.12 3.01 14.25
C TRP A 149 -13.64 1.58 14.13
N VAL A 150 -12.81 0.68 13.62
CA VAL A 150 -13.12 -0.73 13.43
C VAL A 150 -12.09 -1.59 14.17
N ALA A 151 -12.53 -2.70 14.78
CA ALA A 151 -11.63 -3.64 15.42
C ALA A 151 -10.62 -4.20 14.40
N MET A 152 -9.34 -4.26 14.78
CA MET A 152 -8.24 -4.63 13.88
C MET A 152 -8.40 -6.03 13.28
N ASP A 153 -8.97 -6.97 14.04
CA ASP A 153 -9.24 -8.35 13.62
C ASP A 153 -10.34 -8.48 12.54
N ARG A 154 -11.09 -7.41 12.29
CA ARG A 154 -12.09 -7.32 11.21
C ARG A 154 -11.53 -6.75 9.91
N LEU A 155 -10.23 -6.47 9.86
CA LEU A 155 -9.59 -5.78 8.74
C LEU A 155 -8.45 -6.60 8.14
N TRP A 156 -8.43 -6.68 6.82
CA TRP A 156 -7.23 -7.00 6.04
C TRP A 156 -6.60 -5.70 5.54
N GLY A 157 -5.27 -5.65 5.41
CA GLY A 157 -4.53 -4.41 5.10
C GLY A 157 -3.99 -3.67 6.33
N VAL A 158 -4.14 -4.28 7.51
CA VAL A 158 -3.58 -3.82 8.80
C VAL A 158 -2.64 -4.90 9.35
N GLY A 159 -1.75 -4.53 10.26
CA GLY A 159 -0.85 -5.47 10.95
C GLY A 159 0.61 -5.41 10.48
N SER A 160 1.45 -6.21 11.13
CA SER A 160 2.91 -6.15 11.05
C SER A 160 3.44 -6.41 9.64
N MET A 161 4.42 -5.59 9.26
CA MET A 161 5.24 -5.74 8.07
C MET A 161 6.40 -6.73 8.30
N GLU A 162 6.22 -7.69 9.21
CA GLU A 162 7.21 -8.73 9.48
C GLU A 162 6.91 -9.94 8.57
N PRO A 163 7.94 -10.67 8.07
CA PRO A 163 7.71 -11.90 7.34
C PRO A 163 6.91 -12.88 8.20
N ASP A 164 5.84 -13.45 7.64
CA ASP A 164 5.09 -14.50 8.32
C ASP A 164 6.07 -15.65 8.65
N ALA A 165 6.12 -16.08 9.91
CA ALA A 165 7.05 -17.12 10.37
C ALA A 165 6.84 -18.43 9.60
N PRO A 166 7.91 -19.19 9.29
CA PRO A 166 7.85 -20.39 8.46
C PRO A 166 7.02 -21.53 9.09
#